data_AF-A0A821XA00-F1
#
_entry.id   AF-A0A821XA00-F1
#
_cell.length_a   1.000
_cell.length_b   1.000
_cell.length_c   1.000
_cell.angle_alpha   90.00
_cell.angle_beta   90.00
_cell.angle_gamma   90.00
#
_symmetry.space_group_name_H-M   'P 1'
#
loop_
_entity.id
_entity.type
_entity.pdbx_description
1 polymer ?
#
loop_
_entity_poly.entity_id
_entity_poly.type
_entity_poly.pdbx_seq_one_letter_code
_entity_poly.pdbx_strand_id
1 'polypeptide(L)'
;MKSYTKEKLISAVESDFSSPVAAEKFNIPERTIRSHRQMPLQKVGAGRYRYLNDNEENHLVSLFQILPNYGFSLTAGVAINISSEYMKSLGLSFKPGRKWLQAFVKRHRMKIKWKKEEKLE
;
A
#
# COMPACT_ATOMS: atom_id res chain seq x y z
N MET A 1 -19.55 8.32 21.00
CA MET A 1 -18.65 8.65 19.87
C MET A 1 -19.50 8.93 18.63
N LYS A 2 -19.39 10.13 18.02
CA LYS A 2 -20.08 10.43 16.76
C LYS A 2 -19.43 9.60 15.66
N SER A 3 -20.14 8.60 15.14
CA SER A 3 -19.68 7.77 14.03
C SER A 3 -20.04 8.46 12.72
N TYR A 4 -19.06 8.72 11.85
CA TYR A 4 -19.27 9.23 10.50
C TYR A 4 -19.09 8.09 9.48
N THR A 5 -19.86 8.14 8.40
CA THR A 5 -19.78 7.13 7.34
C THR A 5 -18.56 7.35 6.46
N LYS A 6 -18.06 6.26 5.87
CA LYS A 6 -16.88 6.30 4.98
C LYS A 6 -17.09 7.22 3.77
N GLU A 7 -18.30 7.23 3.22
CA GLU A 7 -18.68 8.07 2.07
C GLU A 7 -18.61 9.57 2.38
N LYS A 8 -19.05 9.96 3.58
CA LYS A 8 -18.94 11.35 4.05
C LYS A 8 -17.49 11.79 4.22
N LEU A 9 -16.63 10.89 4.69
CA LEU A 9 -15.20 11.18 4.83
C LEU A 9 -14.53 11.38 3.48
N ILE A 10 -14.82 10.52 2.50
CA ILE A 10 -14.29 10.66 1.13
C ILE A 10 -14.73 12.00 0.54
N SER A 11 -16.04 12.29 0.62
CA SER A 11 -16.61 13.56 0.13
C SER A 11 -15.99 14.80 0.80
N ALA A 12 -15.73 14.73 2.12
CA ALA A 12 -15.12 15.83 2.86
C ALA A 12 -13.65 16.05 2.47
N VAL A 13 -12.89 14.97 2.29
CA VAL A 13 -11.48 15.00 1.93
C VAL A 13 -11.27 15.53 0.51
N GLU A 14 -12.11 15.09 -0.43
CA GLU A 14 -12.06 15.44 -1.86
C GLU A 14 -12.71 16.80 -2.18
N SER A 15 -13.48 17.38 -1.26
CA SER A 15 -14.09 18.70 -1.48
C SER A 15 -13.07 19.83 -1.61
N ASP A 16 -13.40 20.88 -2.37
CA ASP A 16 -12.59 22.09 -2.51
C ASP A 16 -12.62 23.00 -1.27
N PHE A 17 -13.41 22.64 -0.24
CA PHE A 17 -13.50 23.43 0.98
C PHE A 17 -12.23 23.31 1.83
N SER A 18 -11.88 24.37 2.57
CA SER A 18 -10.84 24.28 3.60
C SER A 18 -11.24 23.28 4.70
N SER A 19 -10.27 22.66 5.38
CA SER A 19 -10.55 21.63 6.38
C SER A 19 -11.52 22.07 7.50
N PRO A 20 -11.49 23.32 8.00
CA PRO A 20 -12.47 23.81 8.97
C PRO A 20 -13.88 23.87 8.39
N VAL A 21 -14.04 24.39 7.16
CA VAL A 21 -15.34 24.49 6.48
C VAL A 21 -15.91 23.11 6.15
N ALA A 22 -15.05 22.18 5.72
CA ALA A 22 -15.44 20.79 5.49
C ALA A 22 -15.84 20.08 6.80
N ALA A 23 -15.19 20.41 7.93
CA ALA A 23 -15.52 19.82 9.22
C ALA A 23 -16.95 20.16 9.67
N GLU A 24 -17.34 21.42 9.54
CA GLU A 24 -18.70 21.88 9.83
C GLU A 24 -19.72 21.26 8.87
N LYS A 25 -19.42 21.29 7.56
CA LYS A 25 -20.36 20.87 6.51
C LYS A 25 -20.62 19.36 6.50
N PHE A 26 -19.58 18.57 6.76
CA PHE A 26 -19.67 17.10 6.74
C PHE A 26 -19.81 16.48 8.14
N ASN A 27 -19.75 17.30 9.21
CA ASN A 27 -19.76 16.88 10.61
C ASN A 27 -18.66 15.84 10.91
N ILE A 28 -17.45 16.11 10.43
CA ILE A 28 -16.26 15.28 10.62
C ILE A 28 -15.20 16.12 11.33
N PRO A 29 -14.48 15.61 12.34
CA PRO A 29 -13.43 16.37 12.99
C PRO A 29 -12.38 16.88 11.99
N GLU A 30 -12.05 18.17 12.06
CA GLU A 30 -11.07 18.81 11.16
C GLU A 30 -9.74 18.05 11.14
N ARG A 31 -9.27 17.60 12.31
CA ARG A 31 -8.04 16.82 12.45
C ARG A 31 -8.07 15.54 11.60
N THR A 32 -9.22 14.89 11.50
CA THR A 32 -9.40 13.70 10.65
C THR A 32 -9.28 14.08 9.18
N ILE A 33 -9.98 15.12 8.73
CA ILE A 33 -9.92 15.60 7.33
C ILE A 33 -8.48 15.99 6.96
N ARG A 34 -7.82 16.79 7.82
CA ARG A 34 -6.43 17.21 7.65
C ARG A 34 -5.47 16.02 7.59
N SER A 35 -5.62 15.05 8.48
CA SER A 35 -4.81 13.82 8.46
C SER A 35 -4.98 13.04 7.16
N HIS A 36 -6.21 12.98 6.60
CA HIS A 36 -6.47 12.28 5.35
C HIS A 36 -5.99 13.06 4.12
N ARG A 37 -6.05 14.40 4.13
CA ARG A 37 -5.51 15.24 3.04
C ARG A 37 -3.99 15.26 3.01
N GLN A 38 -3.35 15.29 4.18
CA GLN A 38 -1.89 15.25 4.32
C GLN A 38 -1.30 13.86 4.05
N MET A 39 -2.12 12.81 4.10
CA MET A 39 -1.77 11.45 3.72
C MET A 39 -2.61 11.03 2.51
N PRO A 40 -2.37 11.60 1.32
CA PRO A 40 -3.06 11.18 0.12
C PRO A 40 -2.73 9.71 -0.11
N LEU A 41 -3.72 8.84 0.11
CA LEU A 41 -3.72 7.42 -0.25
C LEU A 41 -2.75 6.49 0.50
N GLN A 42 -3.13 6.03 1.70
CA GLN A 42 -2.74 4.67 2.17
C GLN A 42 -3.87 3.88 2.85
N LYS A 43 -5.15 4.22 2.62
CA LYS A 43 -6.28 3.41 3.10
C LYS A 43 -7.42 3.31 2.08
N VAL A 44 -7.22 2.51 1.03
CA VAL A 44 -8.36 1.99 0.26
C VAL A 44 -8.43 0.47 0.49
N GLY A 45 -9.09 0.12 1.59
CA GLY A 45 -9.39 -1.26 1.99
C GLY A 45 -9.38 -1.39 3.50
N ALA A 46 -10.42 -2.01 4.07
CA ALA A 46 -10.38 -2.45 5.47
C ALA A 46 -9.31 -3.55 5.58
N GLY A 47 -8.06 -3.16 5.84
CA GLY A 47 -6.90 -4.05 5.82
C GLY A 47 -5.62 -3.34 6.25
N ARG A 48 -4.57 -4.13 6.51
CA ARG A 48 -3.23 -3.64 6.90
C ARG A 48 -2.74 -2.55 5.93
N TYR A 49 -2.01 -1.56 6.46
CA TYR A 49 -1.42 -0.46 5.71
C TYR A 49 -0.73 -0.96 4.42
N ARG A 50 -1.11 -0.39 3.28
CA ARG A 50 -0.37 -0.54 2.03
C ARG A 50 0.65 0.58 1.97
N TYR A 51 1.93 0.20 1.90
CA TYR A 51 3.04 1.16 1.78
C TYR A 51 3.25 1.64 0.34
N LEU A 52 2.76 0.86 -0.62
CA LEU A 52 2.84 1.12 -2.05
C LEU A 52 1.43 1.33 -2.60
N ASN A 53 1.29 2.24 -3.56
CA ASN A 53 0.06 2.38 -4.36
C ASN A 53 -0.04 1.26 -5.41
N ASP A 54 -1.17 1.18 -6.12
CA ASP A 54 -1.41 0.08 -7.05
C ASP A 54 -0.42 0.09 -8.24
N ASN A 55 0.03 1.26 -8.69
CA ASN A 55 1.01 1.37 -9.79
C ASN A 55 2.39 0.89 -9.33
N GLU A 56 2.82 1.29 -8.13
CA GLU A 56 4.07 0.84 -7.50
C GLU A 56 4.05 -0.66 -7.21
N GLU A 57 2.93 -1.18 -6.69
CA GLU A 57 2.79 -2.63 -6.49
C GLU A 57 2.86 -3.38 -7.83
N ASN A 58 2.20 -2.89 -8.88
CA ASN A 58 2.26 -3.52 -10.20
C ASN A 58 3.66 -3.48 -10.80
N HIS A 59 4.39 -2.38 -10.64
CA HIS A 59 5.78 -2.29 -11.10
C HIS A 59 6.68 -3.30 -10.38
N LEU A 60 6.54 -3.40 -9.05
CA LEU A 60 7.27 -4.40 -8.27
C LEU A 60 6.92 -5.83 -8.67
N VAL A 61 5.66 -6.11 -9.01
CA VAL A 61 5.25 -7.41 -9.58
C VAL A 61 5.97 -7.67 -10.91
N SER A 62 6.07 -6.68 -11.80
CA SER A 62 6.79 -6.82 -13.07
C SER A 62 8.27 -7.15 -12.82
N LEU A 63 8.92 -6.50 -11.84
CA LEU A 63 10.29 -6.84 -11.44
C LEU A 63 10.42 -8.30 -10.99
N PHE A 64 9.45 -8.82 -10.24
CA PHE A 64 9.46 -10.22 -9.84
C PHE A 64 9.21 -11.19 -10.99
N GLN A 65 8.42 -10.80 -11.98
CA GLN A 65 8.13 -11.62 -13.15
C GLN A 65 9.30 -11.73 -14.13
N ILE A 66 10.17 -10.72 -14.21
CA ILE A 66 11.31 -10.74 -15.12
C ILE A 66 12.50 -11.54 -14.57
N LEU A 67 12.65 -11.68 -13.25
CA LEU A 67 13.81 -12.36 -12.63
C LEU A 67 14.11 -13.76 -13.20
N PRO A 68 13.11 -14.63 -13.45
CA PRO A 68 13.36 -15.94 -14.06
C PRO A 68 13.97 -15.84 -15.47
N ASN A 69 13.65 -14.79 -16.23
CA ASN A 69 14.20 -14.59 -17.58
C ASN A 69 15.70 -14.28 -17.55
N TYR A 70 16.21 -13.79 -16.42
CA TYR A 70 17.62 -13.51 -16.19
C TYR A 70 18.34 -14.61 -15.40
N GLY A 71 17.71 -15.79 -15.24
CA GLY A 71 18.30 -16.92 -14.52
C GLY A 71 18.23 -16.82 -12.99
N PHE A 72 17.57 -15.80 -12.44
CA PHE A 72 17.40 -15.66 -11.00
C PHE A 72 16.15 -16.38 -10.51
N SER A 73 16.29 -17.13 -9.43
CA SER A 73 15.14 -17.73 -8.73
C SER A 73 14.51 -16.72 -7.77
N LEU A 74 13.19 -16.53 -7.85
CA LEU A 74 12.45 -15.69 -6.93
C LEU A 74 12.28 -16.40 -5.58
N THR A 75 13.21 -16.16 -4.66
CA THR A 75 13.15 -16.60 -3.25
C THR A 75 12.64 -15.47 -2.35
N ALA A 76 12.22 -15.80 -1.13
CA ALA A 76 11.72 -14.80 -0.19
C ALA A 76 12.78 -13.75 0.17
N GLY A 77 14.05 -14.16 0.32
CA GLY A 77 15.17 -13.25 0.59
C GLY A 77 15.43 -12.28 -0.56
N VAL A 78 15.44 -12.78 -1.80
CA VAL A 78 15.60 -11.96 -3.01
C VAL A 78 14.43 -10.98 -3.15
N ALA A 79 13.20 -11.44 -2.96
CA ALA A 79 12.02 -10.59 -3.03
C ALA A 79 12.04 -9.47 -1.97
N ILE A 80 12.47 -9.76 -0.74
CA ILE A 80 12.62 -8.75 0.33
C ILE A 80 13.70 -7.73 -0.03
N ASN A 81 14.85 -8.16 -0.53
CA ASN A 81 15.93 -7.25 -0.92
C ASN A 81 15.50 -6.32 -2.06
N ILE A 82 14.92 -6.87 -3.13
CA ILE A 82 14.41 -6.07 -4.26
C ILE A 82 13.33 -5.10 -3.79
N SER A 83 12.41 -5.55 -2.94
CA SER A 83 11.37 -4.67 -2.37
C SER A 83 11.98 -3.54 -1.53
N SER A 84 13.04 -3.83 -0.77
CA SER A 84 13.72 -2.85 0.08
C SER A 84 14.41 -1.77 -0.76
N GLU A 85 15.14 -2.18 -1.80
CA GLU A 85 15.77 -1.25 -2.74
C GLU A 85 14.73 -0.43 -3.50
N TYR A 86 13.63 -1.07 -3.93
CA TYR A 86 12.54 -0.37 -4.60
C TYR A 86 11.90 0.69 -3.70
N MET A 87 11.55 0.34 -2.47
CA MET A 87 10.99 1.29 -1.50
C MET A 87 11.95 2.44 -1.18
N LYS A 88 13.24 2.14 -1.06
CA LYS A 88 14.28 3.16 -0.87
C LYS A 88 14.35 4.11 -2.07
N SER A 89 14.22 3.60 -3.29
CA SER A 89 14.20 4.43 -4.50
C SER A 89 13.00 5.38 -4.57
N LEU A 90 11.89 5.01 -3.92
CA LEU A 90 10.69 5.84 -3.76
C LEU A 90 10.79 6.82 -2.56
N GLY A 91 11.92 6.85 -1.84
CA GLY A 91 12.09 7.67 -0.64
C GLY A 91 11.32 7.16 0.59
N LEU A 92 10.84 5.92 0.57
CA LEU A 92 10.12 5.32 1.69
C LEU A 92 11.12 4.76 2.71
N SER A 93 10.92 5.11 3.99
CA SER A 93 11.72 4.60 5.12
C SER A 93 11.29 3.19 5.58
N PHE A 94 10.25 2.63 4.97
CA PHE A 94 9.71 1.33 5.34
C PHE A 94 10.63 0.19 4.89
N LYS A 95 10.95 -0.72 5.81
CA LYS A 95 11.72 -1.93 5.53
C LYS A 95 10.78 -3.13 5.38
N PRO A 96 10.60 -3.69 4.18
CA PRO A 96 9.72 -4.82 3.97
C PRO A 96 10.28 -6.07 4.64
N GLY A 97 9.44 -6.75 5.43
CA GLY A 97 9.77 -8.03 6.05
C GLY A 97 8.90 -9.18 5.53
N ARG A 98 9.14 -10.41 6.00
CA ARG A 98 8.38 -11.61 5.60
C ARG A 98 6.87 -11.43 5.70
N LYS A 99 6.36 -10.84 6.80
CA LYS A 99 4.93 -10.59 7.00
C LYS A 99 4.34 -9.64 5.95
N TRP A 100 5.10 -8.63 5.54
CA TRP A 100 4.69 -7.71 4.48
C TRP A 100 4.68 -8.43 3.13
N LEU A 101 5.73 -9.20 2.84
CA LEU A 101 5.84 -9.97 1.60
C LEU A 101 4.69 -10.99 1.47
N GLN A 102 4.35 -11.73 2.54
CA GLN A 102 3.19 -12.62 2.56
C GLN A 102 1.90 -11.88 2.19
N ALA A 103 1.68 -10.70 2.77
CA ALA A 103 0.50 -9.89 2.49
C ALA A 103 0.50 -9.38 1.04
N PHE A 104 1.66 -8.96 0.51
CA PHE A 104 1.85 -8.52 -0.87
C PHE A 104 1.55 -9.66 -1.85
N VAL A 105 2.17 -10.83 -1.65
CA VAL A 105 1.94 -12.01 -2.49
C VAL A 105 0.50 -12.47 -2.44
N LYS A 106 -0.16 -12.40 -1.27
CA LYS A 106 -1.59 -12.74 -1.17
C LYS A 106 -2.46 -11.83 -2.03
N ARG A 107 -2.13 -10.54 -2.15
CA ARG A 107 -2.84 -9.59 -3.05
C ARG A 107 -2.56 -9.89 -4.52
N HIS A 108 -1.36 -10.35 -4.84
CA HIS A 108 -0.89 -10.57 -6.22
C HIS A 108 -0.75 -12.05 -6.60
N ARG A 109 -1.48 -12.95 -5.91
CA ARG A 109 -1.27 -14.41 -5.96
C ARG A 109 -1.35 -15.00 -7.37
N MET A 110 -2.10 -14.37 -8.26
CA MET A 110 -2.27 -14.80 -9.65
C MET A 110 -1.13 -14.34 -10.57
N LYS A 111 -0.29 -13.38 -10.15
CA LYS A 111 0.72 -12.73 -11.00
C LYS A 111 2.16 -13.21 -10.73
N ILE A 112 2.45 -13.74 -9.54
CA ILE A 112 3.83 -14.09 -9.15
C ILE A 112 4.01 -15.61 -9.10
N LYS A 113 4.86 -16.16 -9.98
CA LYS A 113 5.24 -17.58 -9.98
C LYS A 113 6.44 -17.79 -9.05
N TRP A 114 6.21 -18.41 -7.89
CA TRP A 114 7.25 -18.76 -6.92
C TRP A 114 7.91 -20.10 -7.26
N LYS A 115 9.22 -20.23 -7.01
CA LYS A 115 9.86 -21.56 -7.02
C LYS A 115 9.37 -22.32 -5.78
N LYS A 116 8.94 -23.57 -5.99
CA LYS A 116 7.99 -24.31 -5.14
C LYS A 116 8.52 -24.77 -3.76
N GLU A 117 9.70 -24.35 -3.30
CA GLU A 117 10.39 -25.01 -2.17
C GLU A 117 10.71 -24.16 -0.94
N GLU A 118 10.22 -22.92 -0.85
CA GLU A 118 10.08 -22.28 0.46
C GLU A 118 8.66 -21.78 0.59
N LYS A 119 7.78 -22.65 1.10
CA LYS A 119 6.52 -22.18 1.67
C LYS A 119 6.89 -21.08 2.66
N LEU A 120 6.31 -19.90 2.46
CA LEU A 120 6.26 -18.83 3.45
C LEU A 120 5.44 -19.31 4.65
N GLU A 121 5.97 -20.27 5.42
CA GLU A 121 5.54 -20.60 6.77
C GLU A 121 6.12 -19.58 7.75
#